data_AF-A0AAV0MSE4-F1
#
_entry.id   AF-A0AAV0MSE4-F1
#
_cell.length_a   1.000
_cell.length_b   1.000
_cell.length_c   1.000
_cell.angle_alpha   90.00
_cell.angle_beta   90.00
_cell.angle_gamma   90.00
#
_symmetry.space_group_name_H-M   'P 1'
#
loop_
_entity.id
_entity.type
_entity.pdbx_description
1 polymer ?
#
loop_
_entity_poly.entity_id
_entity_poly.type
_entity_poly.pdbx_seq_one_letter_code
_entity_poly.pdbx_strand_id
1 'polypeptide(L)'
;MPMAMASEESTSVCTHCDRAIPSSNLDLHMVHCSRNLEKCKICGDMVPKRHSEEHYSNTHAPGSLSAFMVSCSLCSETMERDILAVHKGENCPQRIVTCEFCEFPLPAADLAEHQEVCGNRTELCPLCRRYIRLRERYNHELRCTGVPDSTVGSSRDVNPRPTERGPRGGVPPRRQPQGHSRKRLFFTVAITGIAVLLGSFLFQKRPEANQVQ
;
A
#
# COMPACT_ATOMS: atom_id res chain seq x y z
N MET A 1 19.23 -11.98 53.15
CA MET A 1 18.73 -11.53 51.82
C MET A 1 17.55 -12.41 51.45
N PRO A 2 16.30 -11.98 51.65
CA PRO A 2 15.14 -12.72 51.15
C PRO A 2 14.90 -12.38 49.68
N MET A 3 14.95 -13.39 48.82
CA MET A 3 14.48 -13.30 47.43
C MET A 3 12.95 -13.32 47.44
N ALA A 4 12.33 -12.21 47.03
CA ALA A 4 10.91 -12.15 46.76
C ALA A 4 10.62 -12.91 45.46
N MET A 5 9.78 -13.92 45.56
CA MET A 5 9.29 -14.70 44.43
C MET A 5 8.31 -13.85 43.63
N ALA A 6 8.70 -13.45 42.42
CA ALA A 6 7.77 -12.91 41.44
C ALA A 6 6.88 -14.07 40.97
N SER A 7 5.64 -14.15 41.49
CA SER A 7 4.62 -14.98 40.86
C SER A 7 4.27 -14.35 39.53
N GLU A 8 4.57 -15.03 38.43
CA GLU A 8 4.06 -14.70 37.11
C GLU A 8 2.54 -14.93 37.12
N GLU A 9 1.78 -13.89 37.47
CA GLU A 9 0.34 -13.93 37.41
C GLU A 9 -0.11 -13.99 35.95
N SER A 10 -0.47 -15.20 35.50
CA SER A 10 -1.04 -15.41 34.16
C SER A 10 -2.21 -14.45 33.94
N THR A 11 -2.20 -13.70 32.84
CA THR A 11 -3.29 -12.82 32.46
C THR A 11 -4.06 -13.42 31.29
N SER A 12 -5.36 -13.19 31.27
CA SER A 12 -6.30 -13.63 30.24
C SER A 12 -7.14 -12.43 29.79
N VAL A 13 -7.49 -12.39 28.51
CA VAL A 13 -8.21 -11.24 27.92
C VAL A 13 -9.71 -11.42 28.12
N CYS A 14 -10.36 -10.40 28.67
CA CYS A 14 -11.82 -10.36 28.80
C CYS A 14 -12.46 -10.11 27.43
N THR A 15 -13.36 -10.99 26.98
CA THR A 15 -14.06 -10.89 25.70
C THR A 15 -15.04 -9.71 25.59
N HIS A 16 -15.38 -9.07 26.71
CA HIS A 16 -16.33 -7.96 26.73
C HIS A 16 -15.64 -6.58 26.67
N CYS A 17 -14.47 -6.43 27.31
CA CYS A 17 -13.73 -5.16 27.37
C CYS A 17 -12.33 -5.21 26.73
N ASP A 18 -11.94 -6.36 26.19
CA ASP A 18 -10.65 -6.63 25.53
C ASP A 18 -9.42 -6.33 26.40
N ARG A 19 -9.60 -6.25 27.72
CA ARG A 19 -8.52 -5.96 28.68
C ARG A 19 -7.90 -7.24 29.23
N ALA A 20 -6.58 -7.24 29.39
CA ALA A 20 -5.86 -8.29 30.09
C ALA A 20 -6.14 -8.21 31.60
N ILE A 21 -6.70 -9.28 32.16
CA ILE A 21 -7.09 -9.44 33.57
C ILE A 21 -6.35 -10.66 34.12
N PRO A 22 -5.86 -10.65 35.38
CA PRO A 22 -5.31 -11.84 36.00
C PRO A 22 -6.30 -13.02 35.90
N SER A 23 -5.83 -14.18 35.44
CA SER A 23 -6.69 -15.35 35.15
C SER A 23 -7.50 -15.80 36.36
N SER A 24 -6.97 -15.63 37.58
CA SER A 24 -7.68 -15.92 38.84
C SER A 24 -8.91 -15.07 39.07
N ASN A 25 -8.97 -13.86 38.48
CA ASN A 25 -10.02 -12.88 38.67
C ASN A 25 -10.88 -12.66 37.42
N LEU A 26 -10.62 -13.38 36.31
CA LEU A 26 -11.33 -13.18 35.05
C LEU A 26 -12.84 -13.43 35.19
N ASP A 27 -13.25 -14.49 35.89
CA ASP A 27 -14.67 -14.85 36.03
C ASP A 27 -15.45 -13.77 36.78
N LEU A 28 -14.90 -13.26 37.89
CA LEU A 28 -15.51 -12.19 38.66
C LEU A 28 -15.54 -10.88 37.84
N HIS A 29 -14.45 -10.59 37.13
CA HIS A 29 -14.37 -9.44 36.23
C HIS A 29 -15.43 -9.53 35.12
N MET A 30 -15.63 -10.70 34.50
CA MET A 30 -16.57 -10.89 33.40
C MET A 30 -18.00 -10.55 33.81
N VAL A 31 -18.43 -11.02 34.99
CA VAL A 31 -19.76 -10.73 35.54
C VAL A 31 -19.91 -9.24 35.83
N HIS A 32 -18.89 -8.60 36.44
CA HIS A 32 -18.96 -7.18 36.76
C HIS A 32 -18.94 -6.30 35.50
N CYS A 33 -18.05 -6.63 34.56
CA CYS A 33 -17.82 -5.91 33.31
C CYS A 33 -19.07 -5.94 32.43
N SER A 34 -19.63 -7.12 32.15
CA SER A 34 -20.83 -7.27 31.31
C SER A 34 -22.07 -6.59 31.90
N ARG A 35 -22.21 -6.59 33.24
CA ARG A 35 -23.34 -5.96 33.91
C ARG A 35 -23.24 -4.44 33.93
N ASN A 36 -22.08 -3.89 34.27
CA ASN A 36 -21.95 -2.47 34.62
C ASN A 36 -21.33 -1.61 33.53
N LEU A 37 -20.55 -2.19 32.63
CA LEU A 37 -19.86 -1.46 31.56
C LEU A 37 -20.50 -1.79 30.22
N GLU A 38 -20.40 -0.86 29.28
CA GLU A 38 -20.73 -1.05 27.88
C GLU A 38 -19.71 -0.34 27.00
N LYS A 39 -19.51 -0.83 25.77
CA LYS A 39 -18.62 -0.19 24.80
C LYS A 39 -19.38 0.94 24.10
N CYS A 40 -18.87 2.17 24.17
CA CYS A 40 -19.44 3.32 23.47
C CYS A 40 -19.42 3.07 21.97
N LYS A 41 -20.54 3.35 21.28
CA LYS A 41 -20.67 3.10 19.84
C LYS A 41 -19.93 4.12 18.97
N ILE A 42 -19.50 5.25 19.55
CA ILE A 42 -18.85 6.36 18.82
C ILE A 42 -17.33 6.30 18.98
N CYS A 43 -16.80 6.29 20.20
CA CYS A 43 -15.36 6.20 20.45
C CYS A 43 -14.83 4.78 20.72
N GLY A 44 -15.68 3.81 21.07
CA GLY A 44 -15.24 2.46 21.43
C GLY A 44 -14.73 2.30 22.87
N ASP A 45 -14.82 3.34 23.72
CA ASP A 45 -14.40 3.27 25.12
C ASP A 45 -15.37 2.46 25.99
N MET A 46 -14.85 1.84 27.04
CA MET A 46 -15.69 1.15 28.04
C MET A 46 -16.26 2.16 29.04
N VAL A 47 -17.56 2.40 28.99
CA VAL A 47 -18.27 3.40 29.79
C VAL A 47 -19.20 2.69 30.79
N PRO A 48 -19.27 3.12 32.05
CA PRO A 48 -20.29 2.65 32.97
C PRO A 48 -21.68 2.96 32.44
N LYS A 49 -22.57 1.96 32.35
CA LYS A 49 -23.93 2.11 31.81
C LYS A 49 -24.71 3.26 32.47
N ARG A 50 -24.50 3.46 33.79
CA ARG A 50 -25.10 4.55 34.57
C ARG A 50 -24.68 5.96 34.14
N HIS A 51 -23.51 6.12 33.51
CA HIS A 51 -22.97 7.40 33.04
C HIS A 51 -22.85 7.43 31.51
N SER A 52 -23.49 6.50 30.81
CA SER A 52 -23.45 6.41 29.34
C SER A 52 -23.97 7.70 28.72
N GLU A 53 -25.14 8.16 29.15
CA GLU A 53 -25.80 9.38 28.65
C GLU A 53 -24.97 10.65 28.90
N GLU A 54 -24.36 10.78 30.08
CA GLU A 54 -23.47 11.89 30.40
C GLU A 54 -22.22 11.88 29.51
N HIS A 55 -21.63 10.71 29.28
CA HIS A 55 -20.54 10.55 28.33
C HIS A 55 -20.94 10.96 26.91
N TYR A 56 -22.10 10.52 26.41
CA TYR A 56 -22.58 10.95 25.09
C TYR A 56 -22.77 12.47 25.02
N SER A 57 -23.29 13.09 26.07
CA SER A 57 -23.56 14.53 26.12
C SER A 57 -22.31 15.39 26.26
N ASN A 58 -21.30 14.93 27.00
CA ASN A 58 -20.09 15.72 27.24
C ASN A 58 -18.99 15.45 26.20
N THR A 59 -18.88 14.21 25.75
CA THR A 59 -17.80 13.74 24.86
C THR A 59 -18.24 13.67 23.40
N HIS A 60 -19.54 13.47 23.13
CA HIS A 60 -20.05 13.31 21.76
C HIS A 60 -21.08 14.36 21.33
N ALA A 61 -21.39 15.35 22.17
CA ALA A 61 -22.25 16.44 21.75
C ALA A 61 -21.63 17.25 20.60
N PRO A 62 -22.49 17.85 19.73
CA PRO A 62 -22.04 18.79 18.71
C PRO A 62 -21.24 19.93 19.35
N GLY A 63 -19.95 20.05 19.00
CA GLY A 63 -19.03 21.04 19.56
C GLY A 63 -18.01 20.50 20.57
N SER A 64 -18.11 19.24 21.00
CA SER A 64 -17.06 18.58 21.78
C SER A 64 -15.94 18.10 20.85
N LEU A 65 -14.68 18.37 21.22
CA LEU A 65 -13.49 18.04 20.42
C LEU A 65 -13.43 16.56 20.02
N SER A 66 -13.86 15.66 20.90
CA SER A 66 -13.86 14.22 20.66
C SER A 66 -14.97 13.72 19.73
N ALA A 67 -16.06 14.47 19.56
CA ALA A 67 -17.14 14.11 18.63
C ALA A 67 -16.70 14.20 17.16
N PHE A 68 -15.70 15.05 16.90
CA PHE A 68 -15.27 15.40 15.55
C PHE A 68 -14.01 14.69 15.10
N MET A 69 -13.29 14.06 16.04
CA MET A 69 -12.08 13.29 15.76
C MET A 69 -12.43 11.88 15.28
N VAL A 70 -11.79 11.43 14.20
CA VAL A 70 -11.92 10.12 13.58
C VAL A 70 -10.53 9.59 13.25
N SER A 71 -10.30 8.30 13.42
CA SER A 71 -9.04 7.66 13.04
C SER A 71 -9.01 7.29 11.56
N CYS A 72 -7.86 7.50 10.92
CA CYS A 72 -7.61 7.03 9.57
C CYS A 72 -7.40 5.51 9.57
N SER A 73 -8.15 4.79 8.72
CA SER A 73 -8.05 3.33 8.61
C SER A 73 -6.72 2.81 8.05
N LEU A 74 -5.90 3.67 7.44
CA LEU A 74 -4.63 3.28 6.81
C LEU A 74 -3.43 3.51 7.73
N CYS A 75 -3.36 4.67 8.39
CA CYS A 75 -2.23 5.03 9.27
C CYS A 75 -2.58 5.08 10.76
N SER A 76 -3.84 4.90 11.14
CA SER A 76 -4.36 4.99 12.51
C SER A 76 -4.19 6.35 13.21
N GLU A 77 -3.78 7.40 12.48
CA GLU A 77 -3.74 8.76 13.00
C GLU A 77 -5.15 9.29 13.24
N THR A 78 -5.34 10.02 14.34
CA THR A 78 -6.62 10.64 14.71
C THR A 78 -6.66 12.08 14.22
N MET A 79 -7.75 12.44 13.55
CA MET A 79 -7.89 13.74 12.89
C MET A 79 -9.36 14.14 12.78
N GLU A 80 -9.61 15.38 12.41
CA GLU A 80 -10.97 15.88 12.22
C GLU A 80 -11.70 15.17 11.07
N ARG A 81 -13.02 14.95 11.20
CA ARG A 81 -13.82 14.27 10.17
C ARG A 81 -13.74 14.99 8.82
N ASP A 82 -13.71 16.31 8.83
CA ASP A 82 -13.71 17.13 7.61
C ASP A 82 -12.37 17.03 6.85
N ILE A 83 -11.26 16.79 7.56
CA ILE A 83 -9.94 16.62 6.93
C ILE A 83 -9.64 15.17 6.55
N LEU A 84 -10.42 14.19 7.01
CA LEU A 84 -10.19 12.77 6.75
C LEU A 84 -10.18 12.42 5.25
N ALA A 85 -11.03 13.08 4.45
CA ALA A 85 -11.08 12.86 3.01
C ALA A 85 -9.79 13.32 2.31
N VAL A 86 -9.33 14.53 2.64
CA VAL A 86 -8.09 15.11 2.11
C VAL A 86 -6.87 14.34 2.61
N HIS A 87 -6.89 13.90 3.87
CA HIS A 87 -5.84 13.04 4.39
C HIS A 87 -5.74 11.73 3.59
N LYS A 88 -6.84 10.98 3.42
CA LYS A 88 -6.81 9.71 2.68
C LYS A 88 -6.35 9.87 1.23
N GLY A 89 -6.71 10.98 0.57
CA GLY A 89 -6.35 11.25 -0.82
C GLY A 89 -4.90 11.71 -1.02
N GLU A 90 -4.40 12.58 -0.14
CA GLU A 90 -3.18 13.34 -0.43
C GLU A 90 -2.11 13.26 0.64
N ASN A 91 -2.48 13.22 1.93
CA ASN A 91 -1.52 13.37 3.02
C ASN A 91 -1.17 12.05 3.71
N CYS A 92 -2.00 11.01 3.56
CA CYS A 92 -1.80 9.76 4.26
C CYS A 92 -0.49 9.11 3.79
N PRO A 93 0.44 8.77 4.71
CA PRO A 93 1.70 8.13 4.35
C PRO A 93 1.50 6.71 3.82
N GLN A 94 0.40 6.07 4.22
CA GLN A 94 0.02 4.72 3.82
C GLN A 94 -0.90 4.68 2.59
N ARG A 95 -1.18 5.83 1.94
CA ARG A 95 -1.90 5.83 0.67
C ARG A 95 -1.05 5.15 -0.42
N ILE A 96 -1.71 4.43 -1.31
CA ILE A 96 -1.04 3.77 -2.43
C ILE A 96 -0.84 4.76 -3.57
N VAL A 97 0.41 4.91 -4.00
CA VAL A 97 0.85 5.72 -5.14
C VAL A 97 1.71 4.86 -6.06
N THR A 98 1.80 5.24 -7.33
CA THR A 98 2.58 4.49 -8.33
C THR A 98 3.91 5.15 -8.60
N CYS A 99 4.98 4.37 -8.70
CA CYS A 99 6.28 4.86 -9.15
C CYS A 99 6.22 5.35 -10.61
N GLU A 100 6.70 6.56 -10.89
CA GLU A 100 6.72 7.15 -12.25
C GLU A 100 7.65 6.41 -13.22
N PHE A 101 8.62 5.65 -12.71
CA PHE A 101 9.61 4.95 -13.53
C PHE A 101 9.21 3.52 -13.89
N CYS A 102 8.63 2.78 -12.94
CA CYS A 102 8.30 1.36 -13.10
C CYS A 102 6.82 1.01 -12.89
N GLU A 103 5.97 2.01 -12.61
CA GLU A 103 4.52 1.86 -12.41
C GLU A 103 4.13 0.93 -11.24
N PHE A 104 5.09 0.56 -10.39
CA PHE A 104 4.84 -0.28 -9.23
C PHE A 104 4.02 0.50 -8.18
N PRO A 105 2.91 -0.07 -7.65
CA PRO A 105 2.13 0.53 -6.59
C PRO A 105 2.78 0.28 -5.21
N LEU A 106 2.95 1.34 -4.43
CA LEU A 106 3.57 1.29 -3.10
C LEU A 106 3.02 2.38 -2.16
N PRO A 107 3.21 2.26 -0.84
CA PRO A 107 2.88 3.32 0.10
C PRO A 107 3.64 4.61 -0.22
N ALA A 108 3.00 5.76 -0.02
CA ALA A 108 3.61 7.06 -0.27
C ALA A 108 4.84 7.33 0.60
N ALA A 109 4.90 6.75 1.80
CA ALA A 109 6.08 6.80 2.67
C ALA A 109 7.34 6.21 2.01
N ASP A 110 7.17 5.16 1.21
CA ASP A 110 8.28 4.41 0.61
C ASP A 110 8.63 4.91 -0.80
N LEU A 111 7.80 5.78 -1.38
CA LEU A 111 7.91 6.20 -2.78
C LEU A 111 9.25 6.89 -3.08
N ALA A 112 9.69 7.80 -2.20
CA ALA A 112 10.91 8.58 -2.43
C ALA A 112 12.16 7.69 -2.44
N GLU A 113 12.32 6.83 -1.43
CA GLU A 113 13.43 5.87 -1.36
C GLU A 113 13.42 4.93 -2.58
N HIS A 114 12.24 4.42 -2.94
CA HIS A 114 12.08 3.60 -4.12
C HIS A 114 12.48 4.34 -5.40
N GLN A 115 12.08 5.60 -5.59
CA GLN A 115 12.38 6.38 -6.80
C GLN A 115 13.87 6.70 -6.95
N GLU A 116 14.61 6.86 -5.86
CA GLU A 116 16.06 7.06 -5.88
C GLU A 116 16.78 5.82 -6.43
N VAL A 117 16.37 4.62 -6.03
CA VAL A 117 16.95 3.37 -6.55
C VAL A 117 16.40 3.04 -7.94
N CYS A 118 15.08 3.12 -8.12
CA CYS A 118 14.41 2.74 -9.35
C CYS A 118 14.78 3.66 -10.51
N GLY A 119 14.88 4.97 -10.30
CA GLY A 119 15.23 5.93 -11.34
C GLY A 119 16.65 5.75 -11.89
N ASN A 120 17.57 5.22 -11.08
CA ASN A 120 18.95 4.92 -11.45
C ASN A 120 19.11 3.60 -12.22
N ARG A 121 18.09 2.74 -12.24
CA ARG A 121 18.11 1.52 -13.06
C ARG A 121 18.19 1.90 -14.53
N THR A 122 18.96 1.13 -15.30
CA THR A 122 19.13 1.33 -16.73
C THR A 122 18.35 0.30 -17.54
N GLU A 123 17.80 0.74 -18.67
CA GLU A 123 17.19 -0.10 -19.68
C GLU A 123 17.90 0.10 -21.03
N LEU A 124 17.88 -0.93 -21.87
CA LEU A 124 18.47 -0.86 -23.19
C LEU A 124 17.50 -0.15 -24.14
N CYS A 125 17.93 0.97 -24.72
CA CYS A 125 17.16 1.63 -25.77
C CYS A 125 17.04 0.71 -26.99
N PRO A 126 15.82 0.42 -27.50
CA PRO A 126 15.64 -0.47 -28.64
C PRO A 126 16.15 0.13 -29.95
N LEU A 127 16.24 1.46 -30.04
CA LEU A 127 16.66 2.18 -31.25
C LEU A 127 18.17 2.30 -31.34
N CYS A 128 18.80 2.96 -30.37
CA CYS A 128 20.25 3.22 -30.40
C CYS A 128 21.10 2.22 -29.60
N ARG A 129 20.48 1.18 -29.00
CA ARG A 129 21.18 0.13 -28.23
C ARG A 129 22.04 0.66 -27.05
N ARG A 130 21.82 1.89 -26.59
CA ARG A 130 22.48 2.46 -25.40
C ARG A 130 21.69 2.13 -24.13
N TYR A 131 22.40 1.85 -23.05
CA TYR A 131 21.79 1.78 -21.73
C TYR A 131 21.47 3.19 -21.24
N ILE A 132 20.21 3.44 -20.94
CA ILE A 132 19.70 4.74 -20.49
C ILE A 132 19.07 4.56 -19.11
N ARG A 133 19.28 5.52 -18.21
CA ARG A 133 18.61 5.50 -16.90
C ARG A 133 17.12 5.76 -17.07
N LEU A 134 16.29 5.14 -16.24
CA LEU A 134 14.84 5.32 -16.30
C LEU A 134 14.43 6.79 -16.12
N ARG A 135 15.09 7.52 -15.21
CA ARG A 135 14.85 8.97 -15.01
C ARG A 135 15.19 9.81 -16.25
N GLU A 136 16.10 9.34 -17.10
CA GLU A 136 16.55 10.04 -18.31
C GLU A 136 15.78 9.59 -19.57
N ARG A 137 14.90 8.59 -19.47
CA ARG A 137 14.22 7.95 -20.61
C ARG A 137 13.49 8.95 -21.50
N TYR A 138 12.66 9.82 -20.91
CA TYR A 138 11.90 10.82 -21.67
C TYR A 138 12.80 11.77 -22.45
N ASN A 139 13.87 12.28 -21.82
CA ASN A 139 14.85 13.15 -22.48
C ASN A 139 15.61 12.42 -23.59
N HIS A 140 15.90 11.13 -23.40
CA HIS A 140 16.55 10.31 -24.41
C HIS A 140 15.63 10.07 -25.62
N GLU A 141 14.37 9.72 -25.40
CA GLU A 141 13.40 9.46 -26.47
C GLU A 141 13.26 10.66 -27.43
N LEU A 142 13.22 11.89 -26.89
CA LEU A 142 13.16 13.12 -27.68
C LEU A 142 14.41 13.39 -28.52
N ARG A 143 15.58 12.87 -28.11
CA ARG A 143 16.88 13.13 -28.76
C ARG A 143 17.49 11.88 -29.38
N CYS A 144 16.74 10.77 -29.43
CA CYS A 144 17.28 9.50 -29.87
C CYS A 144 17.47 9.51 -31.37
N THR A 145 18.72 9.44 -31.82
CA THR A 145 19.06 9.40 -33.24
C THR A 145 18.86 8.02 -33.88
N GLY A 146 18.54 6.99 -33.08
CA GLY A 146 18.38 5.60 -33.55
C GLY A 146 19.64 4.95 -34.14
N VAL A 147 20.77 5.66 -34.14
CA VAL A 147 22.05 5.11 -34.60
C VAL A 147 22.66 4.31 -33.45
N PRO A 148 22.90 3.01 -33.61
CA PRO A 148 23.64 2.24 -32.63
C PRO A 148 25.06 2.79 -32.53
N ASP A 149 25.55 2.96 -31.30
CA ASP A 149 26.91 3.42 -31.11
C ASP A 149 27.90 2.32 -31.52
N SER A 150 28.46 2.48 -32.72
CA SER A 150 29.52 1.60 -33.25
C SER A 150 30.84 1.80 -32.51
N THR A 151 30.96 2.84 -31.68
CA THR A 151 32.13 3.02 -30.83
C THR A 151 32.01 2.19 -29.56
N VAL A 152 32.21 0.88 -29.71
CA VAL A 152 32.92 0.13 -28.66
C VAL A 152 34.35 0.64 -28.69
N GLY A 153 34.56 1.82 -28.12
CA GLY A 153 35.86 2.30 -27.74
C GLY A 153 36.42 1.33 -26.72
N SER A 154 37.43 0.59 -27.14
CA SER A 154 38.34 -0.16 -26.27
C SER A 154 39.01 0.83 -25.29
N SER A 155 38.31 1.25 -24.23
CA SER A 155 38.93 1.98 -23.12
C SER A 155 39.47 0.95 -22.14
N ARG A 156 40.61 0.36 -22.52
CA ARG A 156 41.59 -0.08 -21.53
C ARG A 156 42.33 1.16 -21.06
N ASP A 157 41.78 1.83 -20.06
CA ASP A 157 42.54 2.75 -19.22
C ASP A 157 42.47 2.27 -17.77
N VAL A 158 43.19 1.18 -17.51
CA VAL A 158 43.61 0.82 -16.16
C VAL A 158 45.01 1.38 -15.99
N ASN A 159 45.11 2.49 -15.27
CA ASN A 159 46.35 3.06 -14.77
C ASN A 159 47.06 2.01 -13.88
N PRO A 160 48.33 1.65 -14.10
CA PRO A 160 48.99 0.64 -13.30
C PRO A 160 49.39 1.21 -11.94
N ARG A 161 48.85 0.63 -10.86
CA ARG A 161 49.47 0.70 -9.54
C ARG A 161 49.98 -0.70 -9.17
N PRO A 162 51.25 -0.85 -8.76
CA PRO A 162 51.75 -2.12 -8.29
C PRO A 162 51.21 -2.36 -6.87
N THR A 163 50.80 -3.58 -6.55
CA THR A 163 51.53 -4.55 -5.69
C THR A 163 50.55 -5.66 -5.21
N GLU A 164 51.08 -6.87 -4.97
CA GLU A 164 50.53 -7.97 -4.12
C GLU A 164 49.45 -8.95 -4.68
N ARG A 165 49.92 -9.96 -5.42
CA ARG A 165 49.76 -11.43 -5.21
C ARG A 165 48.43 -12.06 -4.64
N GLY A 166 47.52 -12.47 -5.54
CA GLY A 166 46.73 -13.76 -5.60
C GLY A 166 45.62 -14.12 -4.57
N PRO A 167 44.82 -15.22 -4.74
CA PRO A 167 44.24 -15.82 -5.95
C PRO A 167 42.71 -16.18 -5.88
N ARG A 168 42.07 -16.24 -7.06
CA ARG A 168 40.93 -17.08 -7.53
C ARG A 168 39.63 -17.23 -6.70
N GLY A 169 38.52 -16.75 -7.26
CA GLY A 169 37.15 -17.18 -6.95
C GLY A 169 36.20 -16.91 -8.13
N GLY A 170 35.43 -17.92 -8.55
CA GLY A 170 34.71 -17.98 -9.84
C GLY A 170 33.47 -17.11 -9.98
N VAL A 171 33.14 -16.76 -11.22
CA VAL A 171 31.94 -16.04 -11.65
C VAL A 171 30.77 -17.03 -11.84
N PRO A 172 29.60 -16.86 -11.20
CA PRO A 172 28.41 -17.65 -11.53
C PRO A 172 27.65 -17.03 -12.72
N PRO A 173 26.93 -17.83 -13.52
CA PRO A 173 26.25 -17.33 -14.72
C PRO A 173 25.00 -16.53 -14.36
N ARG A 174 24.82 -15.43 -15.09
CA ARG A 174 23.67 -14.51 -15.02
C ARG A 174 22.39 -15.22 -15.48
N ARG A 175 21.45 -15.43 -14.56
CA ARG A 175 20.08 -15.87 -14.89
C ARG A 175 19.37 -14.80 -15.72
N GLN A 176 18.87 -15.20 -16.87
CA GLN A 176 17.96 -14.45 -17.73
C GLN A 176 16.54 -14.52 -17.13
N PRO A 177 15.81 -13.41 -16.94
CA PRO A 177 14.36 -13.48 -16.82
C PRO A 177 13.77 -13.40 -18.23
N GLN A 178 13.07 -14.46 -18.62
CA GLN A 178 12.24 -14.53 -19.81
C GLN A 178 11.11 -13.50 -19.72
N GLY A 179 11.30 -12.33 -20.33
CA GLY A 179 10.24 -11.35 -20.56
C GLY A 179 9.36 -11.75 -21.74
N HIS A 180 8.56 -12.81 -21.58
CA HIS A 180 7.55 -13.15 -22.57
C HIS A 180 6.46 -12.07 -22.62
N SER A 181 6.30 -11.55 -23.83
CA SER A 181 5.30 -10.61 -24.36
C SER A 181 3.91 -10.66 -23.69
N ARG A 182 3.75 -9.96 -22.56
CA ARG A 182 2.41 -9.60 -22.02
C ARG A 182 1.70 -8.54 -22.87
N LYS A 183 2.47 -7.79 -23.68
CA LYS A 183 1.95 -6.71 -24.51
C LYS A 183 1.09 -7.18 -25.70
N ARG A 184 1.07 -8.47 -26.07
CA ARG A 184 0.18 -8.98 -27.15
C ARG A 184 -1.12 -9.62 -26.68
N LEU A 185 -1.22 -10.02 -25.41
CA LEU A 185 -2.41 -10.69 -24.87
C LEU A 185 -3.49 -9.70 -24.42
N PHE A 186 -3.10 -8.51 -23.92
CA PHE A 186 -4.07 -7.51 -23.48
C PHE A 186 -4.80 -6.81 -24.64
N PHE A 187 -4.16 -6.68 -25.80
CA PHE A 187 -4.80 -6.06 -26.97
C PHE A 187 -5.86 -6.95 -27.64
N THR A 188 -5.83 -8.27 -27.45
CA THR A 188 -6.81 -9.18 -28.05
C THR A 188 -8.07 -9.34 -27.21
N VAL A 189 -7.97 -9.27 -25.87
CA VAL A 189 -9.14 -9.40 -24.97
C VAL A 189 -10.03 -8.14 -24.98
N ALA A 190 -9.44 -6.95 -25.16
CA ALA A 190 -10.19 -5.69 -25.19
C ALA A 190 -11.06 -5.54 -26.46
N ILE A 191 -10.58 -6.04 -27.61
CA ILE A 191 -11.29 -5.90 -28.89
C ILE A 191 -12.48 -6.87 -28.97
N THR A 192 -12.37 -8.08 -28.40
CA THR A 192 -13.48 -9.05 -28.38
C THR A 192 -14.55 -8.71 -27.34
N GLY A 193 -14.20 -8.05 -26.23
CA GLY A 193 -15.16 -7.66 -25.20
C GLY A 193 -16.10 -6.52 -25.62
N ILE A 194 -15.60 -5.55 -26.38
CA ILE A 194 -16.39 -4.39 -26.83
C ILE A 194 -17.41 -4.78 -27.91
N ALA A 195 -17.08 -5.75 -28.78
CA ALA A 195 -18.00 -6.23 -29.82
C ALA A 195 -19.25 -6.96 -29.27
N VAL A 196 -19.11 -7.69 -28.15
CA VAL A 196 -20.21 -8.43 -27.52
C VAL A 196 -21.20 -7.51 -26.80
N LEU A 197 -20.72 -6.43 -26.19
CA LEU A 197 -21.55 -5.46 -25.48
C LEU A 197 -22.39 -4.58 -26.43
N LEU A 198 -21.81 -4.16 -27.56
CA LEU A 198 -22.53 -3.36 -28.56
C LEU A 198 -23.58 -4.18 -29.33
N GLY A 199 -23.31 -5.47 -29.59
CA GLY A 199 -24.28 -6.37 -30.24
C GLY A 199 -25.53 -6.63 -29.38
N SER A 200 -25.37 -6.72 -28.07
CA SER A 200 -26.46 -7.02 -27.13
C SER A 200 -27.41 -5.83 -26.91
N PHE A 201 -26.89 -4.60 -27.01
CA PHE A 201 -27.69 -3.38 -26.78
C PHE A 201 -28.58 -3.01 -27.98
N LEU A 202 -28.17 -3.37 -29.21
CA LEU A 202 -28.93 -3.06 -30.42
C LEU A 202 -30.05 -4.08 -30.72
N PHE A 203 -30.01 -5.28 -30.13
CA PHE A 203 -31.05 -6.30 -30.31
C PHE A 203 -32.20 -6.25 -29.29
N GLN A 204 -32.06 -5.52 -28.16
CA GLN A 204 -33.17 -5.32 -27.22
C GLN A 204 -34.11 -4.17 -27.61
N LYS A 205 -33.72 -3.30 -28.54
CA LYS A 205 -34.57 -2.23 -29.08
C LYS A 205 -35.15 -2.60 -30.44
N ARG A 206 -36.00 -3.64 -30.48
CA ARG A 206 -37.12 -3.66 -31.43
C ARG A 206 -38.43 -3.53 -30.65
N PRO A 207 -39.25 -2.51 -30.95
CA PRO A 207 -40.45 -2.21 -30.20
C PRO A 207 -41.57 -3.17 -30.61
N GLU A 208 -42.20 -3.86 -29.66
CA GLU A 208 -43.53 -4.41 -29.88
C GLU A 208 -44.53 -3.26 -29.85
N ALA A 209 -44.82 -2.74 -31.04
CA ALA A 209 -46.03 -2.00 -31.32
C ALA A 209 -46.94 -2.89 -32.19
N ASN A 210 -48.10 -3.21 -31.61
CA ASN A 210 -49.39 -3.44 -32.28
C ASN A 210 -49.64 -4.82 -32.96
N GLN A 211 -50.57 -5.61 -32.41
CA GLN A 211 -51.93 -5.85 -32.97
C GLN A 211 -52.69 -6.92 -32.13
N VAL A 212 -53.87 -6.60 -31.59
CA VAL A 212 -55.24 -6.94 -32.09
C VAL A 212 -55.52 -8.45 -32.10
N GLN A 213 -56.30 -8.96 -31.14
CA GLN A 213 -57.75 -9.23 -31.25
C GLN A 213 -58.31 -9.79 -29.93
#